data_AF-A0A7G9LZ54-F1
#
_entry.id   AF-A0A7G9LZ54-F1
#
_cell.length_a   1.000
_cell.length_b   1.000
_cell.length_c   1.000
_cell.angle_alpha   90.00
_cell.angle_beta   90.00
_cell.angle_gamma   90.00
#
_symmetry.space_group_name_H-M   'P 1'
#
loop_
_entity.id
_entity.type
_entity.pdbx_description
1 polymer ?
#
loop_
_entity_poly.entity_id
_entity_poly.type
_entity_poly.pdbx_seq_one_letter_code
_entity_poly.pdbx_strand_id
1 'polypeptide(L)'
;MKNKINIFWKGLTYRSGYKTYIERKINFTIREFYNLGLLQQPTLSNELSKEYSVRNESIKCFIQYFNSKLLFTENVSVEQKQMLYDFYYFFFYNLFAKYYNDTEFELDFKIINNSEQVLCNPRKNNQLICDINLNNVKRSYYYDFLDEFQKIEGYNPILKRLLKEVL
;
A
#
# COMPACT_ATOMS: atom_id res chain seq x y z
N MET A 1 -13.58 19.69 -5.43
CA MET A 1 -12.63 18.68 -5.92
C MET A 1 -12.73 17.38 -5.07
N LYS A 2 -13.94 16.82 -4.87
CA LYS A 2 -14.26 15.80 -3.84
C LYS A 2 -14.48 14.37 -4.38
N ASN A 3 -14.14 14.07 -5.64
CA ASN A 3 -14.77 12.93 -6.35
C ASN A 3 -13.83 11.83 -6.89
N LYS A 4 -12.51 11.85 -6.66
CA LYS A 4 -11.56 11.01 -7.43
C LYS A 4 -11.17 9.67 -6.78
N ILE A 5 -11.00 9.57 -5.47
CA ILE A 5 -10.79 8.27 -4.79
C ILE A 5 -12.12 7.54 -4.52
N ASN A 6 -13.24 8.26 -4.57
CA ASN A 6 -14.54 7.62 -4.70
C ASN A 6 -14.61 6.83 -6.03
N ILE A 7 -13.84 7.18 -7.06
CA ILE A 7 -13.65 6.36 -8.29
C ILE A 7 -12.70 5.18 -8.03
N PHE A 8 -11.69 5.29 -7.15
CA PHE A 8 -10.86 4.14 -6.75
C PHE A 8 -11.71 3.03 -6.12
N TRP A 9 -12.50 3.35 -5.08
CA TRP A 9 -13.42 2.36 -4.53
C TRP A 9 -14.61 2.09 -5.43
N LYS A 10 -15.18 3.07 -6.15
CA LYS A 10 -16.25 2.78 -7.11
C LYS A 10 -15.77 1.85 -8.21
N GLY A 11 -14.56 1.98 -8.74
CA GLY A 11 -13.94 1.09 -9.72
C GLY A 11 -13.62 -0.28 -9.15
N LEU A 12 -13.12 -0.35 -7.92
CA LEU A 12 -12.96 -1.59 -7.14
C LEU A 12 -14.28 -2.27 -6.82
N THR A 13 -15.36 -1.52 -6.59
CA THR A 13 -16.71 -2.03 -6.34
C THR A 13 -17.52 -2.29 -7.61
N TYR A 14 -17.19 -1.63 -8.74
CA TYR A 14 -17.85 -1.81 -10.04
C TYR A 14 -17.47 -3.14 -10.68
N ARG A 15 -16.33 -3.70 -10.28
CA ARG A 15 -15.98 -5.10 -10.50
C ARG A 15 -15.85 -5.78 -9.14
N SER A 16 -16.95 -6.25 -8.58
CA SER A 16 -17.01 -6.96 -7.29
C SER A 16 -15.84 -7.94 -7.04
N GLY A 17 -15.36 -8.62 -8.09
CA GLY A 17 -14.20 -9.52 -8.02
C GLY A 17 -12.88 -8.84 -7.63
N TYR A 18 -12.64 -7.56 -7.96
CA TYR A 18 -11.42 -6.85 -7.60
C TYR A 18 -11.38 -6.49 -6.13
N LYS A 19 -12.50 -5.98 -5.58
CA LYS A 19 -12.62 -5.73 -4.15
C LYS A 19 -12.34 -7.00 -3.35
N THR A 20 -13.00 -8.10 -3.72
CA THR A 20 -12.78 -9.41 -3.08
C THR A 20 -11.33 -9.89 -3.21
N TYR A 21 -10.69 -9.66 -4.36
CA TYR A 21 -9.29 -10.03 -4.57
C TYR A 21 -8.32 -9.24 -3.70
N ILE A 22 -8.48 -7.92 -3.59
CA ILE A 22 -7.64 -7.07 -2.73
C ILE A 22 -7.86 -7.41 -1.26
N GLU A 23 -9.11 -7.55 -0.83
CA GLU A 23 -9.45 -7.96 0.52
C GLU A 23 -8.82 -9.32 0.86
N ARG A 24 -8.80 -10.27 -0.09
CA ARG A 24 -8.13 -11.55 0.08
C ARG A 24 -6.62 -11.39 0.32
N LYS A 25 -5.94 -10.51 -0.43
CA LYS A 25 -4.51 -10.25 -0.23
C LYS A 25 -4.22 -9.60 1.11
N ILE A 26 -4.99 -8.58 1.47
CA ILE A 26 -4.87 -7.89 2.76
C ILE A 26 -5.06 -8.89 3.90
N ASN A 27 -6.11 -9.70 3.85
CA ASN A 27 -6.39 -10.70 4.89
C ASN A 27 -5.30 -11.78 4.93
N PHE A 28 -4.72 -12.16 3.79
CA PHE A 28 -3.58 -13.06 3.76
C PHE A 28 -2.37 -12.47 4.48
N THR A 29 -1.97 -11.24 4.16
CA THR A 29 -0.79 -10.60 4.78
C THR A 29 -1.00 -10.35 6.27
N ILE A 30 -2.20 -9.93 6.68
CA ILE A 30 -2.55 -9.78 8.10
C ILE A 30 -2.45 -11.11 8.84
N ARG A 31 -2.96 -12.18 8.25
CA ARG A 31 -2.88 -13.51 8.86
C ARG A 31 -1.44 -13.95 9.05
N GLU A 32 -0.55 -13.71 8.09
CA GLU A 32 0.88 -14.02 8.25
C GLU A 32 1.51 -13.21 9.39
N PHE A 33 1.19 -11.91 9.52
CA PHE A 33 1.70 -11.10 10.63
C PHE A 33 1.05 -11.43 11.98
N TYR A 34 -0.19 -11.90 12.00
CA TYR A 34 -0.84 -12.47 13.17
C TYR A 34 -0.15 -13.76 13.61
N ASN A 35 0.16 -14.66 12.68
CA ASN A 35 0.88 -15.90 12.95
C ASN A 35 2.31 -15.65 13.46
N LEU A 36 2.90 -14.51 13.11
CA LEU A 36 4.17 -14.01 13.65
C LEU A 36 4.05 -13.38 15.04
N GLY A 37 2.83 -13.26 15.59
CA GLY A 37 2.58 -12.59 16.86
C GLY A 37 2.73 -11.07 16.81
N LEU A 38 2.71 -10.45 15.64
CA LEU A 38 2.86 -9.00 15.47
C LEU A 38 1.52 -8.26 15.48
N LEU A 39 0.44 -8.91 15.07
CA LEU A 39 -0.92 -8.35 15.06
C LEU A 39 -1.84 -9.13 15.99
N GLN A 40 -2.82 -8.45 16.58
CA GLN A 40 -3.81 -9.06 17.49
C GLN A 40 -4.93 -9.81 16.76
N GLN A 41 -5.19 -9.46 15.50
CA GLN A 41 -6.33 -9.96 14.73
C GLN A 41 -5.88 -10.60 13.41
N PRO A 42 -6.47 -11.75 13.01
CA PRO A 42 -6.10 -12.47 11.78
C PRO A 42 -6.76 -11.91 10.51
N THR A 43 -7.69 -10.97 10.66
CA THR A 43 -8.44 -10.32 9.57
C THR A 43 -8.82 -8.90 10.00
N LEU A 44 -9.00 -7.99 9.04
CA LEU A 44 -9.64 -6.70 9.32
C LEU A 44 -11.17 -6.85 9.41
N SER A 45 -11.81 -6.03 10.25
CA SER A 45 -13.26 -5.87 10.18
C SER A 45 -13.66 -5.29 8.81
N ASN A 46 -14.82 -5.70 8.28
CA ASN A 46 -15.34 -5.38 6.93
C ASN A 46 -15.58 -3.87 6.65
N GLU A 47 -15.12 -2.97 7.52
CA GLU A 47 -15.43 -1.54 7.52
C GLU A 47 -14.49 -0.70 6.66
N LEU A 48 -13.34 -1.25 6.24
CA LEU A 48 -12.39 -0.54 5.38
C LEU A 48 -13.03 -0.01 4.09
N SER A 49 -13.99 -0.73 3.52
CA SER A 49 -14.63 -0.29 2.27
C SER A 49 -15.72 0.77 2.47
N LYS A 50 -16.36 0.81 3.66
CA LYS A 50 -17.46 1.74 3.95
C LYS A 50 -16.94 3.10 4.42
N GLU A 51 -16.00 3.13 5.37
CA GLU A 51 -15.44 4.38 5.90
C GLU A 51 -14.64 5.17 4.85
N TYR A 52 -14.08 4.47 3.86
CA TYR A 52 -13.10 5.03 2.95
C TYR A 52 -13.69 5.79 1.75
N SER A 53 -14.93 5.47 1.37
CA SER A 53 -15.67 6.17 0.31
C SER A 53 -15.89 7.67 0.58
N VAL A 54 -15.61 8.15 1.80
CA VAL A 54 -16.08 9.45 2.30
C VAL A 54 -14.97 10.48 2.55
N ARG A 55 -13.68 10.12 2.73
CA ARG A 55 -12.76 11.04 3.45
C ARG A 55 -11.36 11.35 2.90
N ASN A 56 -10.80 10.63 1.92
CA ASN A 56 -9.35 10.75 1.67
C ASN A 56 -8.97 11.27 0.30
N GLU A 57 -7.97 12.18 0.29
CA GLU A 57 -7.51 12.96 -0.86
C GLU A 57 -6.29 12.32 -1.59
N SER A 58 -5.57 11.36 -0.98
CA SER A 58 -4.40 10.70 -1.59
C SER A 58 -4.21 9.22 -1.19
N ILE A 59 -3.43 8.46 -1.96
CA ILE A 59 -2.99 7.09 -1.62
C ILE A 59 -2.19 7.04 -0.32
N LYS A 60 -1.40 8.08 -0.02
CA LYS A 60 -0.65 8.16 1.24
C LYS A 60 -1.60 8.25 2.43
N CYS A 61 -2.62 9.10 2.34
CA CYS A 61 -3.66 9.20 3.38
C CYS A 61 -4.39 7.86 3.57
N PHE A 62 -4.55 7.07 2.50
CA PHE A 62 -5.09 5.71 2.60
C PHE A 62 -4.26 4.81 3.46
N ILE A 63 -2.99 4.71 3.11
CA ILE A 63 -2.09 3.79 3.76
C ILE A 63 -1.95 4.20 5.22
N GLN A 64 -1.87 5.50 5.52
CA GLN A 64 -1.86 6.02 6.89
C GLN A 64 -3.11 5.64 7.68
N TYR A 65 -4.29 5.83 7.09
CA TYR A 65 -5.55 5.45 7.73
C TYR A 65 -5.67 3.91 7.89
N PHE A 66 -5.24 3.13 6.90
CA PHE A 66 -5.20 1.67 7.02
C PHE A 66 -4.27 1.24 8.16
N ASN A 67 -3.07 1.81 8.21
CA ASN A 67 -2.07 1.54 9.24
C ASN A 67 -2.57 1.91 10.64
N SER A 68 -3.35 2.99 10.78
CA SER A 68 -3.93 3.38 12.07
C SER A 68 -5.02 2.43 12.59
N LYS A 69 -5.52 1.53 11.74
CA LYS A 69 -6.47 0.47 12.12
C LYS A 69 -5.79 -0.86 12.45
N LEU A 70 -4.46 -0.96 12.32
CA LEU A 70 -3.72 -2.14 12.74
C LEU A 70 -3.67 -2.21 14.27
N LEU A 71 -4.05 -3.37 14.81
CA LEU A 71 -3.97 -3.67 16.24
C LEU A 71 -2.75 -4.55 16.49
N PHE A 72 -1.77 -4.04 17.22
CA PHE A 72 -0.50 -4.71 17.51
C PHE A 72 -0.55 -5.45 18.84
N THR A 73 0.15 -6.57 18.96
CA THR A 73 0.32 -7.23 20.26
C THR A 73 1.16 -6.36 21.21
N GLU A 74 1.08 -6.59 22.52
CA GLU A 74 1.70 -5.71 23.52
C GLU A 74 3.23 -5.63 23.40
N ASN A 75 3.87 -6.71 22.95
CA ASN A 75 5.33 -6.85 22.92
C ASN A 75 5.97 -6.41 21.59
N VAL A 76 5.21 -5.82 20.66
CA VAL A 76 5.75 -5.35 19.38
C VAL A 76 6.52 -4.07 19.56
N SER A 77 7.79 -4.08 19.14
CA SER A 77 8.65 -2.89 19.21
C SER A 77 8.20 -1.77 18.28
N VAL A 78 8.73 -0.56 18.48
CA VAL A 78 8.43 0.57 17.60
C VAL A 78 8.93 0.30 16.18
N GLU A 79 10.11 -0.32 16.05
CA GLU A 79 10.74 -0.70 14.80
C GLU A 79 9.90 -1.74 14.06
N GLN A 80 9.36 -2.75 14.76
CA GLN A 80 8.47 -3.73 14.17
C GLN A 80 7.13 -3.12 13.73
N LYS A 81 6.58 -2.15 14.47
CA LYS A 81 5.38 -1.42 14.02
C LYS A 81 5.67 -0.65 12.73
N GLN A 82 6.81 0.04 12.68
CA GLN A 82 7.25 0.80 11.52
C GLN A 82 7.48 -0.13 10.32
N MET A 83 8.12 -1.29 10.53
CA MET A 83 8.29 -2.35 9.54
C MET A 83 6.97 -2.79 8.92
N LEU A 84 5.91 -3.02 9.72
CA LEU A 84 4.59 -3.33 9.17
C LEU A 84 3.99 -2.17 8.37
N TYR A 85 4.19 -0.93 8.83
CA TYR A 85 3.74 0.24 8.10
C TYR A 85 4.41 0.34 6.73
N ASP A 86 5.73 0.16 6.68
CA ASP A 86 6.52 0.18 5.44
C ASP A 86 6.14 -0.96 4.50
N PHE A 87 5.86 -2.15 5.05
CA PHE A 87 5.29 -3.26 4.27
C PHE A 87 3.98 -2.84 3.59
N TYR A 88 3.05 -2.22 4.31
CA TYR A 88 1.77 -1.81 3.73
C TYR A 88 1.91 -0.64 2.75
N TYR A 89 2.88 0.26 2.95
CA TYR A 89 3.24 1.23 1.91
C TYR A 89 3.69 0.54 0.62
N PHE A 90 4.66 -0.37 0.72
CA PHE A 90 5.12 -1.16 -0.42
C PHE A 90 3.96 -1.93 -1.08
N PHE A 91 3.16 -2.65 -0.29
CA PHE A 91 2.02 -3.45 -0.74
C PHE A 91 1.03 -2.62 -1.55
N PHE A 92 0.57 -1.50 -1.00
CA PHE A 92 -0.42 -0.68 -1.67
C PHE A 92 0.19 0.00 -2.89
N TYR A 93 1.38 0.61 -2.82
CA TYR A 93 1.98 1.19 -4.03
C TYR A 93 2.18 0.15 -5.15
N ASN A 94 2.57 -1.09 -4.82
CA ASN A 94 2.67 -2.16 -5.81
C ASN A 94 1.31 -2.52 -6.42
N LEU A 95 0.30 -2.65 -5.58
CA LEU A 95 -1.07 -2.96 -5.99
C LEU A 95 -1.65 -1.86 -6.88
N PHE A 96 -1.50 -0.59 -6.50
CA PHE A 96 -2.00 0.54 -7.26
C PHE A 96 -1.31 0.63 -8.63
N ALA A 97 0.01 0.44 -8.69
CA ALA A 97 0.76 0.42 -9.96
C ALA A 97 0.26 -0.67 -10.92
N LYS A 98 -0.11 -1.85 -10.40
CA LYS A 98 -0.55 -3.00 -11.20
C LYS A 98 -1.95 -2.81 -11.80
N TYR A 99 -2.80 -2.03 -11.15
CA TYR A 99 -4.23 -1.94 -11.49
C TYR A 99 -4.67 -0.58 -12.03
N TYR A 100 -3.90 0.48 -11.81
CA TYR A 100 -4.20 1.83 -12.29
C TYR A 100 -3.12 2.28 -13.27
N ASN A 101 -3.18 1.74 -14.49
CA ASN A 101 -2.25 2.04 -15.59
C ASN A 101 -2.69 3.28 -16.40
N ASP A 102 -3.68 4.03 -15.90
CA ASP A 102 -4.22 5.22 -16.57
C ASP A 102 -3.64 6.49 -15.96
N THR A 103 -3.22 7.37 -16.86
CA THR A 103 -2.81 8.79 -16.74
C THR A 103 -3.48 9.66 -15.65
N GLU A 104 -4.52 9.18 -14.98
CA GLU A 104 -5.09 9.83 -13.80
C GLU A 104 -4.17 9.75 -12.57
N PHE A 105 -3.26 8.76 -12.50
CA PHE A 105 -2.27 8.64 -11.42
C PHE A 105 -1.18 9.73 -11.48
N GLU A 106 -0.89 10.25 -12.68
CA GLU A 106 0.06 11.37 -12.89
C GLU A 106 -0.37 12.66 -12.19
N LEU A 107 -1.68 12.84 -11.92
CA LEU A 107 -2.20 14.07 -11.33
C LEU A 107 -1.95 14.17 -9.81
N ASP A 108 -1.82 13.05 -9.10
CA ASP A 108 -1.59 13.03 -7.64
C ASP A 108 -0.11 12.78 -7.28
N PHE A 109 0.73 12.41 -8.26
CA PHE A 109 2.20 12.30 -8.12
C PHE A 109 2.96 13.62 -8.36
N LYS A 110 2.28 14.78 -8.35
CA LYS A 110 2.93 16.08 -8.06
C LYS A 110 3.52 16.15 -6.63
N ILE A 111 3.63 15.00 -5.96
CA ILE A 111 4.21 14.81 -4.65
C ILE A 111 5.52 14.08 -4.89
N ILE A 112 6.61 14.69 -4.42
CA ILE A 112 8.03 14.29 -4.52
C ILE A 112 8.77 14.88 -5.75
N ASN A 113 8.67 16.19 -5.94
CA ASN A 113 9.86 17.04 -6.12
C ASN A 113 9.44 18.51 -5.97
N ASN A 114 9.93 19.15 -4.90
CA ASN A 114 9.99 20.61 -4.78
C ASN A 114 11.14 21.20 -5.63
N SER A 115 11.59 20.49 -6.66
CA SER A 115 12.56 20.97 -7.63
C SER A 115 11.92 20.89 -9.02
N GLU A 116 11.58 22.08 -9.50
CA GLU A 116 11.36 22.43 -10.91
C GLU A 116 10.15 21.78 -11.59
N GLN A 117 9.13 22.62 -11.79
CA GLN A 117 8.05 22.38 -12.73
C GLN A 117 8.64 22.25 -14.15
N VAL A 118 9.00 21.03 -14.55
CA VAL A 118 9.31 20.75 -15.95
C VAL A 118 7.99 20.70 -16.71
N LEU A 119 7.56 21.89 -17.15
CA LEU A 119 6.60 22.09 -18.22
C LEU A 119 7.24 21.64 -19.54
N CYS A 120 7.10 20.37 -19.88
CA CYS A 120 7.36 19.86 -21.23
C CYS A 120 6.26 18.84 -21.59
N ASN A 121 5.71 18.95 -22.81
CA ASN A 121 4.54 18.21 -23.31
C ASN A 121 4.58 16.68 -23.01
N PRO A 122 3.48 16.06 -22.52
CA PRO A 122 3.46 15.70 -21.10
C PRO A 122 2.92 14.29 -20.78
N ARG A 123 2.94 13.31 -21.71
CA ARG A 123 2.38 11.96 -21.44
C ARG A 123 3.40 10.84 -21.37
N LYS A 124 4.22 10.60 -22.41
CA LYS A 124 5.15 9.44 -22.39
C LYS A 124 6.36 9.64 -21.47
N ASN A 125 6.98 10.82 -21.51
CA ASN A 125 8.13 11.11 -20.65
C ASN A 125 7.70 11.30 -19.19
N ASN A 126 6.53 11.89 -18.96
CA ASN A 126 5.98 12.02 -17.61
C ASN A 126 5.58 10.67 -17.04
N GLN A 127 4.98 9.79 -17.84
CA GLN A 127 4.67 8.42 -17.42
C GLN A 127 5.95 7.66 -17.06
N LEU A 128 7.01 7.74 -17.87
CA LEU A 128 8.30 7.13 -17.53
C LEU A 128 8.91 7.69 -16.24
N ILE A 129 8.88 9.01 -16.05
CA ILE A 129 9.40 9.67 -14.84
C ILE A 129 8.55 9.28 -13.62
N CYS A 130 7.23 9.24 -13.76
CA CYS A 130 6.30 8.77 -12.75
C CYS A 130 6.57 7.30 -12.39
N ASP A 131 6.78 6.42 -13.38
CA ASP A 131 7.12 5.02 -13.17
C ASP A 131 8.45 4.85 -12.42
N ILE A 132 9.46 5.63 -12.80
CA ILE A 132 10.77 5.64 -12.12
C ILE A 132 10.59 6.09 -10.66
N ASN A 133 9.91 7.21 -10.42
CA ASN A 133 9.69 7.74 -9.08
C ASN A 133 8.87 6.77 -8.22
N LEU A 134 7.80 6.18 -8.76
CA LEU A 134 6.99 5.19 -8.08
C LEU A 134 7.81 3.93 -7.76
N ASN A 135 8.66 3.47 -8.68
CA ASN A 135 9.57 2.35 -8.42
C ASN A 135 10.58 2.66 -7.32
N ASN A 136 11.12 3.89 -7.27
CA ASN A 136 12.02 4.31 -6.21
C ASN A 136 11.32 4.34 -4.85
N VAL A 137 10.10 4.89 -4.78
CA VAL A 137 9.28 4.91 -3.55
C VAL A 137 8.97 3.48 -3.08
N LYS A 138 8.50 2.60 -3.98
CA LYS A 138 8.24 1.19 -3.66
C LYS A 138 9.47 0.49 -3.10
N ARG A 139 10.62 0.70 -3.74
CA ARG A 139 11.89 0.10 -3.33
C ARG A 139 12.33 0.57 -1.95
N SER A 140 12.21 1.87 -1.66
CA SER A 140 12.54 2.42 -0.32
C SER A 140 11.77 1.66 0.75
N TYR A 141 10.44 1.68 0.67
CA TYR A 141 9.59 1.01 1.65
C TYR A 141 9.83 -0.51 1.74
N TYR A 142 10.16 -1.16 0.62
CA TYR A 142 10.51 -2.58 0.62
C TYR A 142 11.80 -2.85 1.40
N TYR A 143 12.84 -2.02 1.21
CA TYR A 143 14.10 -2.18 1.93
C TYR A 143 13.97 -1.80 3.40
N ASP A 144 13.25 -0.72 3.72
CA ASP A 144 12.96 -0.32 5.10
C ASP A 144 12.20 -1.43 5.84
N PHE A 145 11.22 -2.06 5.19
CA PHE A 145 10.57 -3.28 5.69
C PHE A 145 11.55 -4.44 5.89
N LEU A 146 12.38 -4.74 4.88
CA LEU A 146 13.25 -5.90 4.88
C LEU A 146 14.31 -5.81 5.99
N ASP A 147 14.82 -4.61 6.26
CA ASP A 147 15.88 -4.35 7.23
C ASP A 147 15.51 -4.82 8.64
N GLU A 148 14.27 -4.62 9.04
CA GLU A 148 13.74 -5.10 10.32
C GLU A 148 13.20 -6.53 10.20
N PHE A 149 12.51 -6.87 9.10
CA PHE A 149 11.86 -8.18 8.96
C PHE A 149 12.85 -9.35 8.97
N GLN A 150 14.05 -9.14 8.42
CA GLN A 150 15.11 -10.16 8.41
C GLN A 150 15.66 -10.50 9.81
N LYS A 151 15.34 -9.71 10.83
CA LYS A 151 15.73 -9.98 12.22
C LYS A 151 14.81 -11.00 12.90
N ILE A 152 13.67 -11.33 12.30
CA ILE A 152 12.72 -12.32 12.82
C ILE A 152 13.25 -13.73 12.51
N GLU A 153 13.25 -14.61 13.51
CA GLU A 153 13.66 -16.00 13.30
C GLU A 153 12.75 -16.69 12.27
N GLY A 154 13.36 -17.38 11.30
CA GLY A 154 12.61 -18.05 10.24
C GLY A 154 11.89 -17.10 9.27
N TYR A 155 12.32 -15.84 9.14
CA TYR A 155 11.68 -14.86 8.25
C TYR A 155 11.63 -15.31 6.78
N ASN A 156 12.64 -16.03 6.28
CA ASN A 156 12.82 -16.32 4.85
C ASN A 156 11.62 -17.05 4.21
N PRO A 157 11.11 -18.17 4.78
CA PRO A 157 9.88 -18.79 4.31
C PRO A 157 8.67 -17.85 4.29
N ILE A 158 8.55 -16.98 5.29
CA ILE A 158 7.41 -16.07 5.45
C ILE A 158 7.50 -14.95 4.40
N LEU A 159 8.69 -14.36 4.22
CA LEU A 159 8.97 -13.36 3.20
C LEU A 159 8.58 -13.88 1.81
N LYS A 160 8.98 -15.12 1.47
CA LYS A 160 8.61 -15.74 0.19
C LYS A 160 7.10 -15.88 0.02
N ARG A 161 6.37 -16.25 1.07
CA ARG A 161 4.89 -16.35 1.04
C ARG A 161 4.24 -14.97 0.87
N LEU A 162 4.69 -13.97 1.64
CA LEU A 162 4.22 -12.59 1.52
C LEU A 162 4.46 -12.06 0.10
N LEU A 163 5.69 -12.13 -0.41
CA LEU A 163 6.02 -11.61 -1.74
C LEU A 163 5.29 -12.33 -2.87
N LYS A 164 5.08 -13.65 -2.76
CA LYS A 164 4.28 -14.41 -3.74
C LYS A 164 2.82 -13.96 -3.77
N GLU A 165 2.27 -13.52 -2.64
CA GLU A 165 0.93 -12.94 -2.63
C GLU A 165 0.93 -11.47 -3.09
N VAL A 166 1.99 -10.70 -2.86
CA VAL A 166 1.99 -9.25 -3.15
C VAL A 166 2.38 -8.90 -4.59
N LEU A 167 3.31 -9.64 -5.21
CA LEU A 167 3.82 -9.40 -6.57
C LEU A 167 2.91 -10.03 -7.64
#